data_AF-A0A0D6N3B0-F1
#
_entry.id   AF-A0A0D6N3B0-F1
#
_cell.length_a   1.000
_cell.length_b   1.000
_cell.length_c   1.000
_cell.angle_alpha   90.00
_cell.angle_beta   90.00
_cell.angle_gamma   90.00
#
_symmetry.space_group_name_H-M   'P 1'
#
loop_
_entity.id
_entity.type
_entity.pdbx_description
1 polymer ?
#
loop_
_entity_poly.entity_id
_entity_poly.type
_entity_poly.pdbx_seq_one_letter_code
_entity_poly.pdbx_strand_id
1 'polypeptide(L)'
;MTTKAFEMKKALLATALTFGMFTAAGSLARADEATPPPPPPPHHGLCHHHGSMLPLDDIKLTASQKKKIDAIREASRPTTKPDMTQERALHQQIRALLTAPGPVDTAQISTLQQQLSTLHTQHETERMQRELQKEVQIHDVLTKKQLKQIAEHKDEGPTCPPPPPPPGEDGAPPPPPAPPAQ
;
A
#
# COMPACT_ATOMS: atom_id res chain seq x y z
N MET A 1 2.30 -58.51 10.79
CA MET A 1 2.88 -57.48 9.90
C MET A 1 2.13 -57.54 8.59
N THR A 2 1.25 -56.57 8.32
CA THR A 2 0.43 -56.51 7.10
C THR A 2 0.53 -55.11 6.52
N THR A 3 1.22 -55.00 5.39
CA THR A 3 1.54 -53.78 4.64
C THR A 3 0.29 -53.26 3.93
N LYS A 4 -0.06 -51.98 4.13
CA LYS A 4 -1.22 -51.32 3.53
C LYS A 4 -0.93 -50.88 2.09
N ALA A 5 -2.00 -50.98 1.30
CA ALA A 5 -2.07 -50.77 -0.13
C ALA A 5 -1.78 -49.33 -0.58
N PHE A 6 -1.22 -49.30 -1.77
CA PHE A 6 -0.75 -48.21 -2.60
C PHE A 6 -1.91 -47.32 -3.11
N GLU A 7 -1.72 -46.01 -2.96
CA GLU A 7 -2.05 -44.92 -3.89
C GLU A 7 -3.35 -45.02 -4.73
N MET A 8 -4.33 -44.14 -4.43
CA MET A 8 -5.40 -43.82 -5.38
C MET A 8 -5.37 -42.35 -5.81
N LYS A 9 -5.11 -42.21 -7.11
CA LYS A 9 -5.83 -41.36 -8.09
C LYS A 9 -5.69 -39.84 -7.93
N LYS A 10 -4.63 -39.33 -8.55
CA LYS A 10 -4.61 -38.04 -9.23
C LYS A 10 -5.26 -38.18 -10.62
N ALA A 11 -6.18 -37.27 -10.96
CA ALA A 11 -6.32 -36.60 -12.27
C ALA A 11 -7.77 -36.08 -12.46
N LEU A 12 -7.96 -34.78 -12.28
CA LEU A 12 -9.09 -34.01 -12.78
C LEU A 12 -8.57 -33.11 -13.92
N LEU A 13 -9.18 -33.22 -15.10
CA LEU A 13 -8.97 -32.42 -16.32
C LEU A 13 -10.33 -32.44 -17.05
N ALA A 14 -10.87 -31.42 -17.72
CA ALA A 14 -10.58 -30.01 -17.90
C ALA A 14 -11.91 -29.40 -18.41
N THR A 15 -12.35 -28.25 -17.91
CA THR A 15 -13.61 -27.62 -18.32
C THR A 15 -13.37 -26.62 -19.45
N ALA A 16 -14.18 -26.73 -20.51
CA ALA A 16 -14.13 -25.97 -21.75
C ALA A 16 -14.41 -24.47 -21.57
N LEU A 17 -13.69 -23.63 -22.30
CA LEU A 17 -13.98 -22.20 -22.48
C LEU A 17 -14.40 -21.94 -23.92
N THR A 18 -15.70 -21.74 -24.13
CA THR A 18 -16.27 -21.15 -25.34
C THR A 18 -16.44 -19.65 -25.13
N PHE A 19 -15.66 -18.83 -25.84
CA PHE A 19 -15.90 -17.40 -25.90
C PHE A 19 -16.91 -17.09 -27.01
N GLY A 20 -18.12 -16.75 -26.61
CA GLY A 20 -19.19 -16.23 -27.46
C GLY A 20 -19.08 -14.71 -27.64
N MET A 21 -19.35 -14.30 -28.86
CA MET A 21 -19.30 -12.95 -29.45
C MET A 21 -20.36 -12.01 -28.85
N PHE A 22 -20.02 -10.74 -28.61
CA PHE A 22 -21.03 -9.68 -28.43
C PHE A 22 -20.63 -8.42 -29.20
N THR A 23 -21.44 -8.08 -30.19
CA THR A 23 -21.43 -6.83 -30.94
C THR A 23 -22.21 -5.77 -30.18
N ALA A 24 -21.64 -4.59 -29.96
CA ALA A 24 -22.36 -3.42 -29.47
C ALA A 24 -22.37 -2.34 -30.56
N ALA A 25 -23.55 -2.12 -31.14
CA ALA A 25 -23.86 -0.96 -31.97
C ALA A 25 -24.61 0.08 -31.13
N GLY A 26 -24.25 1.35 -31.30
CA GLY A 26 -25.12 2.49 -31.05
C GLY A 26 -25.00 3.14 -29.68
N SER A 27 -24.46 4.37 -29.68
CA SER A 27 -25.09 5.55 -29.05
C SER A 27 -24.36 6.81 -29.52
N LEU A 28 -25.05 7.61 -30.33
CA LEU A 28 -24.72 9.02 -30.58
C LEU A 28 -25.02 9.78 -29.29
N ALA A 29 -24.00 10.21 -28.55
CA ALA A 29 -24.17 11.13 -27.44
C ALA A 29 -24.16 12.57 -27.99
N ARG A 30 -25.24 13.32 -27.72
CA ARG A 30 -25.26 14.78 -27.87
C ARG A 30 -24.14 15.38 -27.02
N ALA A 31 -23.42 16.34 -27.59
CA ALA A 31 -22.59 17.27 -26.83
C ALA A 31 -23.53 18.19 -26.04
N ASP A 32 -23.80 17.82 -24.79
CA ASP A 32 -24.19 18.80 -23.77
C ASP A 32 -22.90 19.47 -23.30
N GLU A 33 -22.90 20.80 -23.30
CA GLU A 33 -21.79 21.66 -22.89
C GLU A 33 -21.57 21.49 -21.38
N ALA A 34 -20.89 20.40 -21.02
CA ALA A 34 -20.46 20.14 -19.67
C ALA A 34 -19.38 21.16 -19.31
N THR A 35 -19.71 22.05 -18.39
CA THR A 35 -18.73 22.80 -17.61
C THR A 35 -17.65 21.81 -17.14
N PRO A 36 -16.35 22.07 -17.36
CA PRO A 36 -15.33 21.13 -16.97
C PRO A 36 -15.46 20.85 -15.47
N PRO A 37 -15.38 19.58 -15.03
CA PRO A 37 -15.42 19.26 -13.62
C PRO A 37 -14.32 20.04 -12.90
N PRO A 38 -14.56 20.51 -11.66
CA PRO A 38 -13.53 21.20 -10.88
C PRO A 38 -12.28 20.30 -10.81
N PRO A 39 -11.08 20.91 -10.83
CA PRO A 39 -9.85 20.13 -10.71
C PRO A 39 -9.91 19.28 -9.43
N PRO A 40 -9.42 18.03 -9.46
CA PRO A 40 -9.38 17.20 -8.27
C PRO A 40 -8.61 17.93 -7.16
N PRO A 41 -9.02 17.77 -5.88
CA PRO A 41 -8.31 18.38 -4.77
C PRO A 41 -6.84 17.93 -4.80
N PRO A 42 -5.89 18.82 -4.46
CA PRO A 42 -4.49 18.44 -4.37
C PRO A 42 -4.36 17.27 -3.41
N HIS A 43 -3.86 16.14 -3.90
CA HIS A 43 -3.54 15.00 -3.07
C HIS A 43 -2.58 15.48 -1.98
N HIS A 44 -3.03 15.51 -0.73
CA HIS A 44 -2.14 15.75 0.41
C HIS A 44 -1.03 14.70 0.33
N GLY A 45 0.19 15.18 0.07
CA GLY A 45 1.38 14.36 -0.03
C GLY A 45 1.65 13.72 1.32
N LEU A 46 1.10 12.53 1.53
CA LEU A 46 1.67 11.59 2.49
C LEU A 46 3.08 11.31 1.99
N CYS A 47 4.08 11.91 2.64
CA CYS A 47 5.46 11.50 2.51
C CYS A 47 5.56 10.07 3.02
N HIS A 48 5.22 9.09 2.18
CA HIS A 48 5.47 7.68 2.42
C HIS A 48 6.97 7.43 2.22
N HIS A 49 7.75 7.74 3.25
CA HIS A 49 9.16 7.41 3.28
C HIS A 49 9.32 5.90 3.49
N HIS A 50 9.39 5.17 2.38
CA HIS A 50 10.08 3.90 2.32
C HIS A 50 11.57 4.17 2.13
N GLY A 51 12.22 4.72 3.17
CA GLY A 51 13.67 4.90 3.18
C GLY A 51 14.37 3.54 3.21
N SER A 52 15.44 3.39 2.44
CA SER A 52 16.40 2.28 2.61
C SER A 52 17.02 2.39 4.01
N MET A 53 17.24 1.28 4.71
CA MET A 53 17.89 1.31 6.03
C MET A 53 19.37 1.71 5.92
N LEU A 54 20.00 1.47 4.76
CA LEU A 54 21.33 1.94 4.46
C LEU A 54 21.26 3.22 3.59
N PRO A 55 21.61 4.41 4.11
CA PRO A 55 21.66 5.63 3.32
C PRO A 55 22.86 5.58 2.35
N LEU A 56 22.57 5.48 1.04
CA LEU A 56 23.61 5.35 0.02
C LEU A 56 23.91 6.66 -0.73
N ASP A 57 23.17 7.74 -0.47
CA ASP A 57 23.17 8.95 -1.29
C ASP A 57 24.54 9.66 -1.31
N ASP A 58 25.25 9.67 -0.18
CA ASP A 58 26.57 10.30 -0.04
C ASP A 58 27.74 9.31 -0.20
N ILE A 59 27.45 8.06 -0.52
CA ILE A 59 28.47 7.02 -0.67
C ILE A 59 28.91 6.93 -2.13
N LYS A 60 30.21 7.11 -2.38
CA LYS A 60 30.79 6.92 -3.71
C LYS A 60 30.74 5.43 -4.09
N LEU A 61 29.76 5.06 -4.92
CA LEU A 61 29.60 3.72 -5.48
C LEU A 61 30.29 3.62 -6.85
N THR A 62 30.90 2.47 -7.15
CA THR A 62 31.35 2.17 -8.52
C THR A 62 30.16 1.91 -9.44
N ALA A 63 30.34 2.05 -10.76
CA ALA A 63 29.29 1.73 -11.73
C ALA A 63 28.79 0.28 -11.62
N SER A 64 29.68 -0.66 -11.31
CA SER A 64 29.31 -2.06 -11.09
C SER A 64 28.46 -2.24 -9.83
N GLN A 65 28.83 -1.60 -8.72
CA GLN A 65 28.05 -1.64 -7.48
C GLN A 65 26.66 -1.03 -7.67
N LYS A 66 26.57 0.13 -8.32
CA LYS A 66 25.29 0.79 -8.64
C LYS A 66 24.37 -0.14 -9.43
N LYS A 67 24.88 -0.75 -10.50
CA LYS A 67 24.12 -1.71 -11.31
C LYS A 67 23.61 -2.91 -10.50
N LYS A 68 24.42 -3.44 -9.57
CA LYS A 68 24.00 -4.55 -8.69
C LYS A 68 22.92 -4.12 -7.71
N ILE A 69 23.08 -2.95 -7.08
CA ILE A 69 22.09 -2.40 -6.14
C ILE A 69 20.76 -2.13 -6.84
N ASP A 70 20.79 -1.57 -8.05
CA ASP A 70 19.57 -1.35 -8.85
C ASP A 70 18.86 -2.67 -9.19
N ALA A 71 19.63 -3.71 -9.55
CA ALA A 71 19.07 -5.05 -9.79
C ALA A 71 18.45 -5.67 -8.53
N ILE A 72 19.08 -5.51 -7.36
CA ILE A 72 18.55 -5.96 -6.06
C ILE A 72 17.23 -5.24 -5.74
N ARG A 73 17.18 -3.92 -5.94
CA ARG A 73 15.98 -3.10 -5.73
C ARG A 73 14.83 -3.51 -6.65
N GLU A 74 15.13 -3.76 -7.93
CA GLU A 74 14.13 -4.22 -8.90
C GLU A 74 13.58 -5.60 -8.53
N ALA A 75 14.46 -6.54 -8.19
CA ALA A 75 14.07 -7.90 -7.80
C ALA A 75 13.26 -7.95 -6.51
N SER A 76 13.40 -6.94 -5.64
CA SER A 76 12.72 -6.86 -4.34
C SER A 76 11.35 -6.16 -4.41
N ARG A 77 10.89 -5.73 -5.60
CA ARG A 77 9.60 -5.04 -5.75
C ARG A 77 8.45 -5.97 -5.33
N PRO A 78 7.55 -5.53 -4.43
CA PRO A 78 6.46 -6.36 -3.95
C PRO A 78 5.42 -6.62 -5.05
N THR A 79 4.86 -7.82 -5.06
CA THR A 79 3.65 -8.14 -5.83
C THR A 79 2.41 -7.86 -4.97
N THR A 80 1.82 -6.67 -5.11
CA THR A 80 0.76 -6.15 -4.21
C THR A 80 -0.62 -6.82 -4.32
N LYS A 81 -0.81 -7.79 -5.23
CA LYS A 81 -2.15 -8.21 -5.68
C LYS A 81 -2.90 -9.21 -4.78
N PRO A 82 -2.30 -10.30 -4.26
CA PRO A 82 -3.06 -11.32 -3.53
C PRO A 82 -3.59 -10.80 -2.18
N ASP A 83 -2.75 -10.08 -1.46
CA ASP A 83 -2.98 -9.60 -0.10
C ASP A 83 -4.14 -8.60 0.01
N MET A 84 -4.23 -7.65 -0.93
CA MET A 84 -5.33 -6.69 -1.00
C MET A 84 -6.70 -7.36 -1.25
N THR A 85 -6.70 -8.54 -1.87
CA THR A 85 -7.94 -9.28 -2.15
C THR A 85 -8.50 -9.87 -0.86
N GLN A 86 -7.64 -10.43 -0.01
CA GLN A 86 -8.04 -11.03 1.25
C GLN A 86 -8.55 -9.97 2.24
N GLU A 87 -7.84 -8.85 2.37
CA GLU A 87 -8.28 -7.73 3.21
C GLU A 87 -9.64 -7.18 2.75
N ARG A 88 -9.83 -7.01 1.44
CA ARG A 88 -11.11 -6.58 0.86
C ARG A 88 -12.24 -7.55 1.18
N ALA A 89 -11.98 -8.86 1.09
CA ALA A 89 -12.98 -9.88 1.40
C ALA A 89 -13.41 -9.81 2.88
N LEU A 90 -12.47 -9.64 3.81
CA LEU A 90 -12.76 -9.46 5.24
C LEU A 90 -13.60 -8.20 5.49
N HIS A 91 -13.24 -7.07 4.87
CA HIS A 91 -14.04 -5.84 4.96
C HIS A 91 -15.45 -5.99 4.38
N GLN A 92 -15.61 -6.76 3.31
CA GLN A 92 -16.93 -7.07 2.74
C GLN A 92 -17.78 -7.93 3.69
N GLN A 93 -17.18 -8.89 4.39
CA GLN A 93 -17.88 -9.71 5.39
C GLN A 93 -18.34 -8.87 6.58
N ILE A 94 -17.47 -7.99 7.10
CA ILE A 94 -17.84 -7.05 8.16
C ILE A 94 -19.00 -6.15 7.69
N ARG A 95 -18.90 -5.59 6.48
CA ARG A 95 -19.97 -4.78 5.90
C ARG A 95 -21.28 -5.56 5.82
N ALA A 96 -21.24 -6.81 5.34
CA ALA A 96 -22.43 -7.65 5.21
C ALA A 96 -23.13 -7.85 6.56
N LEU A 97 -22.38 -8.14 7.64
CA LEU A 97 -22.92 -8.28 9.00
C LEU A 97 -23.56 -6.99 9.50
N LEU A 98 -22.94 -5.84 9.23
CA LEU A 98 -23.44 -4.54 9.67
C LEU A 98 -24.66 -4.06 8.87
N THR A 99 -24.84 -4.55 7.64
CA THR A 99 -25.98 -4.20 6.78
C THR A 99 -27.10 -5.23 6.79
N ALA A 100 -26.92 -6.36 7.48
CA ALA A 100 -27.95 -7.39 7.58
C ALA A 100 -29.14 -6.89 8.43
N PRO A 101 -30.40 -7.16 8.04
CA PRO A 101 -31.54 -6.85 8.88
C PRO A 101 -31.50 -7.66 10.19
N GLY A 102 -31.75 -6.99 11.32
CA GLY A 102 -31.80 -7.62 12.64
C GLY A 102 -30.64 -7.22 13.56
N PRO A 103 -30.48 -7.91 14.70
CA PRO A 103 -29.38 -7.64 15.63
C PRO A 103 -28.03 -8.01 15.01
N VAL A 104 -27.02 -7.19 15.26
CA VAL A 104 -25.65 -7.42 14.79
C VAL A 104 -24.97 -8.50 15.63
N ASP A 105 -24.36 -9.49 14.98
CA ASP A 105 -23.54 -10.51 15.63
C ASP A 105 -22.15 -9.97 15.95
N THR A 106 -21.98 -9.47 17.17
CA THR A 106 -20.72 -8.88 17.64
C THR A 106 -19.60 -9.91 17.83
N ALA A 107 -19.93 -11.19 18.05
CA ALA A 107 -18.93 -12.26 18.19
C ALA A 107 -18.29 -12.57 16.82
N GLN A 108 -19.09 -12.58 15.76
CA GLN A 108 -18.56 -12.72 14.40
C GLN A 108 -17.71 -11.51 14.00
N ILE A 109 -18.13 -10.28 14.32
CA ILE A 109 -17.32 -9.08 14.07
C ILE A 109 -15.97 -9.16 14.80
N SER A 110 -15.96 -9.57 16.06
CA SER A 110 -14.71 -9.75 16.82
C SER A 110 -13.78 -10.78 16.17
N THR A 111 -14.34 -11.85 15.59
CA THR A 111 -13.56 -12.86 14.88
C THR A 111 -12.94 -12.29 13.61
N LEU A 112 -13.71 -11.54 12.81
CA LEU A 112 -13.22 -10.88 11.59
C LEU A 112 -12.15 -9.82 11.90
N GLN A 113 -12.30 -9.09 13.00
CA GLN A 113 -11.30 -8.14 13.47
C GLN A 113 -9.98 -8.82 13.82
N GLN A 114 -10.02 -9.98 14.50
CA GLN A 114 -8.82 -10.77 14.80
C GLN A 114 -8.13 -11.27 13.52
N GLN A 115 -8.91 -11.70 12.52
CA GLN A 115 -8.38 -12.10 11.22
C GLN A 115 -7.70 -10.92 10.49
N LEU A 116 -8.33 -9.74 10.50
CA LEU A 116 -7.75 -8.53 9.91
C LEU A 116 -6.44 -8.14 10.59
N SER A 117 -6.42 -8.14 11.92
CA SER A 117 -5.19 -7.86 12.68
C SER A 117 -4.08 -8.86 12.39
N THR A 118 -4.41 -10.15 12.31
CA THR A 118 -3.43 -11.20 11.96
C THR A 118 -2.86 -10.97 10.56
N LEU A 119 -3.73 -10.66 9.59
CA LEU A 119 -3.34 -10.37 8.21
C LEU A 119 -2.39 -9.16 8.14
N HIS A 120 -2.72 -8.07 8.85
CA HIS A 120 -1.86 -6.89 8.91
C HIS A 120 -0.49 -7.19 9.52
N THR A 121 -0.45 -7.90 10.65
CA THR A 121 0.82 -8.30 11.27
C THR A 121 1.65 -9.20 10.35
N GLN A 122 1.03 -10.12 9.62
CA GLN A 122 1.71 -10.96 8.63
C GLN A 122 2.30 -10.11 7.51
N HIS A 123 1.53 -9.18 6.94
CA HIS A 123 2.01 -8.29 5.88
C HIS A 123 3.18 -7.42 6.34
N GLU A 124 3.09 -6.85 7.54
CA GLU A 124 4.18 -6.04 8.12
C GLU A 124 5.43 -6.89 8.33
N THR A 125 5.28 -8.09 8.88
CA THR A 125 6.39 -9.03 9.11
C THR A 125 7.08 -9.38 7.79
N GLU A 126 6.31 -9.77 6.77
CA GLU A 126 6.86 -10.09 5.46
C GLU A 126 7.50 -8.89 4.78
N ARG A 127 6.90 -7.71 4.88
CA ARG A 127 7.48 -6.46 4.37
C ARG A 127 8.83 -6.22 5.05
N MET A 128 8.88 -6.23 6.38
CA MET A 128 10.13 -6.04 7.12
C MET A 128 11.17 -7.08 6.74
N GLN A 129 10.77 -8.34 6.57
CA GLN A 129 11.69 -9.41 6.19
C GLN A 129 12.26 -9.20 4.78
N ARG A 130 11.43 -8.81 3.80
CA ARG A 130 11.89 -8.47 2.44
C ARG A 130 12.84 -7.27 2.45
N GLU A 131 12.48 -6.22 3.18
CA GLU A 131 13.33 -5.03 3.32
C GLU A 131 14.68 -5.42 3.94
N LEU A 132 14.70 -6.18 5.04
CA LEU A 132 15.94 -6.64 5.67
C LEU A 132 16.79 -7.49 4.72
N GLN A 133 16.19 -8.43 4.00
CA GLN A 133 16.91 -9.25 3.03
C GLN A 133 17.53 -8.42 1.89
N LYS A 134 16.79 -7.41 1.42
CA LYS A 134 17.30 -6.44 0.43
C LYS A 134 18.50 -5.67 0.98
N GLU A 135 18.43 -5.18 2.22
CA GLU A 135 19.54 -4.43 2.85
C GLU A 135 20.76 -5.32 3.08
N VAL A 136 20.59 -6.60 3.45
CA VAL A 136 21.69 -7.57 3.53
C VAL A 136 22.38 -7.75 2.16
N GLN A 137 21.60 -7.89 1.08
CA GLN A 137 22.18 -8.00 -0.26
C GLN A 137 22.92 -6.73 -0.69
N ILE A 138 22.40 -5.55 -0.33
CA ILE A 138 23.07 -4.27 -0.57
C ILE A 138 24.37 -4.20 0.23
N HIS A 139 24.34 -4.57 1.52
CA HIS A 139 25.51 -4.61 2.39
C HIS A 139 26.65 -5.42 1.76
N ASP A 140 26.36 -6.60 1.19
CA ASP A 140 27.37 -7.49 0.59
C ASP A 140 28.00 -6.94 -0.70
N VAL A 141 27.37 -5.95 -1.34
CA VAL A 141 27.93 -5.23 -2.49
C VAL A 141 28.92 -4.15 -2.06
N LEU A 142 28.80 -3.65 -0.83
CA LEU A 142 29.59 -2.55 -0.31
C LEU A 142 30.94 -3.02 0.24
N THR A 143 31.93 -2.14 0.17
CA THR A 143 33.23 -2.38 0.80
C THR A 143 33.19 -2.01 2.28
N LYS A 144 34.10 -2.58 3.09
CA LYS A 144 34.26 -2.22 4.51
C LYS A 144 34.43 -0.72 4.74
N LYS A 145 35.12 -0.02 3.83
CA LYS A 145 35.31 1.43 3.90
C LYS A 145 34.00 2.18 3.70
N GLN A 146 33.19 1.77 2.72
CA GLN A 146 31.87 2.38 2.45
C GLN A 146 30.91 2.11 3.62
N LEU A 147 30.89 0.90 4.18
CA LEU A 147 30.09 0.57 5.35
C LEU A 147 30.47 1.43 6.57
N LYS A 148 31.77 1.67 6.77
CA LYS A 148 32.24 2.57 7.84
C LYS A 148 31.75 4.01 7.63
N GLN A 149 31.78 4.51 6.39
CA GLN A 149 31.25 5.84 6.05
C GLN A 149 29.75 5.95 6.33
N ILE A 150 28.98 4.89 6.04
CA ILE A 150 27.54 4.85 6.35
C ILE A 150 27.32 4.89 7.87
N ALA A 151 28.07 4.10 8.64
CA ALA A 151 27.92 4.07 10.10
C ALA A 151 28.32 5.40 10.79
N GLU A 152 29.20 6.18 10.16
CA GLU A 152 29.61 7.51 10.64
C GLU A 152 28.66 8.62 10.17
N HIS A 153 27.78 8.33 9.21
CA HIS A 153 26.76 9.26 8.75
C HIS A 153 25.71 9.45 9.85
N LYS A 154 25.51 10.69 10.28
CA LYS A 154 24.37 11.02 11.14
C LYS A 154 23.15 11.09 10.23
N ASP A 155 22.10 10.35 10.57
CA ASP A 155 20.79 10.52 9.95
C ASP A 155 20.30 11.94 10.24
N GLU A 156 20.61 12.87 9.36
CA GLU A 156 19.83 14.09 9.19
C GLU A 156 18.53 13.64 8.53
N GLY A 157 17.59 13.19 9.36
CA GLY A 157 16.30 12.70 8.89
C GLY A 157 15.66 13.71 7.94
N PRO A 158 14.96 13.26 6.88
CA PRO A 158 14.35 14.16 5.91
C PRO A 158 13.42 15.15 6.62
N THR A 159 13.76 16.44 6.54
CA THR A 159 12.89 17.51 7.03
C THR A 159 11.66 17.54 6.13
N CYS A 160 10.51 17.12 6.65
CA CYS A 160 9.24 17.47 6.02
C CYS A 160 9.21 19.00 5.89
N PRO A 161 9.01 19.57 4.69
CA PRO A 161 8.77 21.00 4.59
C PRO A 161 7.54 21.32 5.46
N PRO A 162 7.54 22.42 6.23
CA PRO A 162 6.38 22.81 7.02
C PRO A 162 5.16 22.91 6.09
N PRO A 163 3.96 22.52 6.55
CA PRO A 163 2.76 22.65 5.74
C PRO A 163 2.61 24.12 5.28
N PRO A 164 2.15 24.37 4.04
CA PRO A 164 1.88 25.74 3.61
C PRO A 164 0.87 26.39 4.58
N PRO A 165 1.00 27.70 4.85
CA PRO A 165 0.03 28.40 5.70
C PRO A 165 -1.39 28.22 5.12
N PRO A 166 -2.42 28.08 5.99
CA PRO A 166 -3.79 27.95 5.52
C PRO A 166 -4.14 29.14 4.61
N PRO A 167 -4.82 28.93 3.48
CA PRO A 167 -5.30 30.02 2.65
C PRO A 167 -6.34 30.86 3.43
N GLY A 168 -6.00 32.12 3.74
CA GLY A 168 -6.99 33.18 3.99
C GLY A 168 -7.27 33.61 5.43
N GLU A 169 -6.27 34.04 6.19
CA GLU A 169 -6.49 34.85 7.42
C GLU A 169 -6.80 36.33 7.15
N ASP A 170 -7.09 36.74 5.91
CA ASP A 170 -7.53 38.11 5.58
C ASP A 170 -9.07 38.25 5.44
N GLY A 171 -9.84 37.26 5.89
CA GLY A 171 -11.29 37.16 5.65
C GLY A 171 -12.17 37.02 6.88
N ALA A 172 -11.72 37.37 8.09
CA ALA A 172 -12.58 37.34 9.26
C ALA A 172 -13.75 38.35 9.08
N PRO A 173 -15.03 37.93 9.14
CA PRO A 173 -16.13 38.88 9.18
C PRO A 173 -16.01 39.74 10.46
N PRO A 174 -16.39 41.03 10.42
CA PRO A 174 -16.29 41.90 11.59
C PRO A 174 -17.06 41.29 12.77
N PRO A 175 -16.55 41.44 14.01
CA PRO A 175 -17.23 40.91 15.18
C PRO A 175 -18.65 41.49 15.29
N PRO A 176 -19.63 40.71 15.76
CA PRO A 176 -20.99 41.21 15.93
C PRO A 176 -21.00 42.38 16.92
N PRO A 177 -21.86 43.39 16.72
CA PRO A 177 -21.96 44.53 17.63
C PRO A 177 -22.36 44.08 19.03
N ALA A 178 -21.72 44.66 20.05
CA ALA A 178 -21.98 44.35 21.45
C ALA A 178 -23.45 44.63 21.82
N PRO A 179 -24.06 43.82 22.70
CA PRO A 179 -25.42 44.07 23.18
C PRO A 179 -25.49 45.38 23.98
N PRO A 180 -26.61 46.12 23.93
CA PRO A 180 -26.76 47.36 24.67
C PRO A 180 -26.69 47.08 26.18
N ALA A 181 -25.86 47.87 26.87
CA ALA A 181 -25.83 47.91 28.32
C ALA A 181 -27.20 48.37 28.87
N GLN A 182 -27.70 47.68 29.89
CA GLN A 182 -28.90 48.09 30.65
C GLN A 182 -28.58 49.28 31.53
#